data_AF-A0A973KZ72-F1
#
_entry.id   AF-A0A973KZ72-F1
#
_cell.length_a   1.000
_cell.length_b   1.000
_cell.length_c   1.000
_cell.angle_alpha   90.00
_cell.angle_beta   90.00
_cell.angle_gamma   90.00
#
_symmetry.space_group_name_H-M   'P 1'
#
loop_
_entity.id
_entity.type
_entity.pdbx_description
1 polymer ?
#
loop_
_entity_poly.entity_id
_entity_poly.type
_entity_poly.pdbx_seq_one_letter_code
_entity_poly.pdbx_strand_id
1 'polypeptide(L)'
;MDPTNRGPEEHGRDTPTPHPAESGGPAPAPVRTVQLVSGDHLLTINPVDGSEIAPCPPGRRPAHPERRGLDDRAELRRAAAP
;
A
#
# COMPACT_ATOMS: atom_id res chain seq x y z
N MET A 1 4.08 -48.44 50.26
CA MET A 1 5.21 -49.25 49.75
C MET A 1 4.76 -49.77 48.40
N ASP A 2 5.28 -49.47 47.23
CA ASP A 2 6.38 -48.63 46.70
C ASP A 2 6.08 -48.49 45.17
N PRO A 3 6.50 -47.42 44.47
CA PRO A 3 5.87 -46.90 43.25
C PRO A 3 6.53 -47.34 41.93
N THR A 4 5.74 -47.22 40.85
CA THR A 4 6.11 -46.98 39.43
C THR A 4 7.19 -47.87 38.77
N ASN A 5 6.76 -48.65 37.77
CA ASN A 5 7.45 -48.62 36.47
C ASN A 5 6.47 -48.89 35.32
N ARG A 6 6.06 -47.82 34.64
CA ARG A 6 5.22 -47.83 33.44
C ARG A 6 6.15 -47.99 32.23
N GLY A 7 6.20 -49.21 31.68
CA GLY A 7 6.91 -49.55 30.43
C GLY A 7 6.13 -49.14 29.17
N PRO A 8 6.76 -49.20 27.99
CA PRO A 8 6.86 -48.02 27.11
C PRO A 8 6.25 -48.25 25.73
N GLU A 9 4.96 -48.03 25.52
CA GLU A 9 4.36 -48.18 24.19
C GLU A 9 2.93 -47.64 24.09
N GLU A 10 2.80 -46.34 23.81
CA GLU A 10 1.59 -45.78 23.21
C GLU A 10 2.02 -44.67 22.22
N HIS A 11 2.36 -45.13 21.02
CA HIS A 11 1.99 -44.55 19.73
C HIS A 11 1.42 -43.12 19.75
N GLY A 12 2.21 -42.15 19.28
CA GLY A 12 1.67 -40.82 19.01
C GLY A 12 2.72 -39.73 18.91
N ARG A 13 3.75 -39.92 18.10
CA ARG A 13 4.56 -38.78 17.64
C ARG A 13 4.95 -38.96 16.19
N ASP A 14 3.96 -38.79 15.33
CA ASP A 14 4.23 -38.16 14.05
C ASP A 14 4.66 -36.73 14.39
N THR A 15 5.96 -36.50 14.50
CA THR A 15 6.47 -35.13 14.47
C THR A 15 6.26 -34.67 13.03
N PRO A 16 5.36 -33.71 12.74
CA PRO A 16 5.45 -33.03 11.46
C PRO A 16 6.83 -32.40 11.44
N THR A 17 7.69 -32.91 10.56
CA THR A 17 8.93 -32.22 10.22
C THR A 17 8.50 -30.78 9.89
N PRO A 18 9.07 -29.75 10.53
CA PRO A 18 8.77 -28.38 10.12
C PRO A 18 9.33 -28.22 8.72
N HIS A 19 8.47 -28.44 7.72
CA HIS A 19 8.69 -27.92 6.38
C HIS A 19 8.95 -26.43 6.60
N PRO A 20 10.08 -25.86 6.16
CA PRO A 20 10.22 -24.43 6.17
C PRO A 20 9.02 -23.92 5.39
N ALA A 21 8.13 -23.22 6.07
CA ALA A 21 7.01 -22.58 5.41
C ALA A 21 7.66 -21.67 4.36
N GLU A 22 7.45 -21.97 3.09
CA GLU A 22 7.72 -21.05 2.00
C GLU A 22 6.67 -19.93 2.12
N SER A 23 6.69 -19.21 3.24
CA SER A 23 5.95 -17.97 3.47
C SER A 23 6.66 -16.85 2.71
N GLY A 24 6.93 -17.09 1.44
CA GLY A 24 7.42 -16.13 0.46
C GLY A 24 6.27 -15.71 -0.44
N GLY A 25 5.11 -15.37 0.15
CA GLY A 25 4.12 -14.61 -0.59
C GLY A 25 4.72 -13.26 -0.99
N PRO A 26 4.42 -12.72 -2.17
CA PRO A 26 4.94 -11.41 -2.56
C PRO A 26 4.59 -10.37 -1.47
N ALA A 27 5.62 -9.68 -0.97
CA ALA A 27 5.41 -8.57 -0.04
C ALA A 27 4.46 -7.55 -0.69
N PRO A 28 3.51 -6.99 0.09
CA PRO A 28 2.56 -6.03 -0.47
C PRO A 28 3.32 -4.87 -1.12
N ALA A 29 3.00 -4.59 -2.38
CA ALA A 29 3.61 -3.49 -3.12
C ALA A 29 3.36 -2.17 -2.38
N PRO A 30 4.33 -1.24 -2.36
CA PRO A 30 4.17 0.04 -1.69
C PRO A 30 2.98 0.81 -2.26
N VAL A 31 1.98 1.07 -1.42
CA VAL A 31 0.77 1.83 -1.75
C VAL A 31 1.12 3.31 -1.74
N ARG A 32 1.18 3.94 -2.92
CA ARG A 32 1.40 5.39 -3.04
C ARG A 32 0.08 6.12 -3.07
N THR A 33 -0.35 6.60 -1.90
CA THR A 33 -1.49 7.51 -1.81
C THR A 33 -1.06 8.92 -2.22
N VAL A 34 -1.82 9.57 -3.11
CA VAL A 34 -1.56 10.95 -3.56
C VAL A 34 -2.78 11.83 -3.33
N GLN A 35 -2.53 13.09 -2.97
CA GLN A 35 -3.57 14.13 -2.84
C GLN A 35 -3.53 15.05 -4.05
N LEU A 36 -4.68 15.29 -4.66
CA LEU A 36 -4.86 16.18 -5.80
C LEU A 36 -6.00 17.15 -5.52
N VAL A 37 -5.86 18.41 -5.94
CA VAL A 37 -6.97 19.38 -5.88
C VAL A 37 -7.53 19.56 -7.29
N SER A 38 -8.84 19.37 -7.44
CA SER A 38 -9.57 19.55 -8.71
C SER A 38 -10.74 20.50 -8.48
N GLY A 39 -10.61 21.74 -8.96
CA GLY A 39 -11.56 22.82 -8.67
C GLY A 39 -11.70 23.03 -7.15
N ASP A 40 -12.92 22.86 -6.65
CA ASP A 40 -13.25 22.97 -5.22
C ASP A 40 -13.08 21.68 -4.42
N HIS A 41 -12.57 20.59 -5.02
CA HIS A 41 -12.49 19.27 -4.36
C HIS A 41 -11.05 18.83 -4.10
N LEU A 42 -10.85 18.14 -2.98
CA LEU A 42 -9.64 17.39 -2.65
C LEU A 42 -9.90 15.91 -2.92
N LEU A 43 -9.06 15.31 -3.75
CA LEU A 43 -9.07 13.90 -4.11
C LEU A 43 -7.91 13.18 -3.43
N THR A 44 -8.22 12.15 -2.66
CA THR A 44 -7.24 11.23 -2.09
C THR A 44 -7.27 9.95 -2.89
N ILE A 45 -6.27 9.73 -3.73
CA ILE A 45 -6.16 8.50 -4.53
C ILE A 45 -5.47 7.46 -3.67
N ASN A 46 -6.19 6.42 -3.23
CA ASN A 46 -5.61 5.22 -2.65
C ASN A 46 -5.78 4.06 -3.65
N PRO A 47 -4.69 3.55 -4.27
CA PRO A 47 -4.81 2.57 -5.34
C PRO A 47 -5.35 1.20 -4.89
N VAL A 48 -5.40 0.93 -3.58
CA VAL A 48 -5.91 -0.33 -3.03
C VAL A 48 -7.38 -0.23 -2.63
N ASP A 49 -7.72 0.81 -1.88
CA ASP A 49 -9.07 0.97 -1.28
C ASP A 49 -10.04 1.74 -2.17
N GLY A 50 -9.51 2.49 -3.15
CA GLY A 50 -10.28 3.38 -4.00
C GLY A 50 -9.89 4.84 -3.80
N SER A 51 -10.53 5.73 -4.57
CA SER A 51 -10.28 7.17 -4.46
C SER A 51 -11.43 7.85 -3.72
N GLU A 52 -11.09 8.73 -2.79
CA GLU A 52 -12.06 9.50 -2.01
C GLU A 52 -12.09 10.96 -2.47
N ILE A 53 -13.29 11.53 -2.57
CA ILE A 53 -13.50 12.94 -2.95
C ILE A 53 -14.15 13.68 -1.78
N ALA A 54 -13.54 14.77 -1.36
CA ALA A 54 -14.06 15.66 -0.32
C ALA A 54 -14.03 17.13 -0.79
N PRO A 55 -14.86 18.02 -0.23
CA PRO A 55 -14.69 19.46 -0.45
C PRO A 55 -13.31 19.92 0.03
N CYS A 56 -12.63 20.74 -0.77
CA CYS A 56 -11.31 21.24 -0.45
C CYS A 56 -11.39 22.21 0.74
N PRO A 57 -10.64 21.97 1.82
CA PRO A 57 -10.65 22.84 2.99
C PRO A 57 -10.13 24.25 2.64
N PRO A 58 -10.57 25.28 3.39
CA PRO A 58 -10.07 26.64 3.21
C PRO A 58 -8.55 26.68 3.44
N GLY A 59 -7.82 27.42 2.60
CA GLY A 59 -6.37 27.56 2.69
C GLY A 59 -5.55 26.43 2.05
N ARG A 60 -6.17 25.36 1.55
CA ARG A 60 -5.49 24.32 0.74
C ARG A 60 -5.71 24.45 -0.77
N ARG A 61 -6.48 25.46 -1.20
CA ARG A 61 -6.73 25.72 -2.61
C ARG A 61 -5.48 26.35 -3.24
N PRO A 62 -4.98 25.81 -4.36
CA PRO A 62 -3.90 26.45 -5.11
C PRO A 62 -4.37 27.78 -5.70
N ALA A 63 -3.41 28.62 -6.10
CA ALA A 63 -3.71 29.86 -6.82
C ALA A 63 -4.45 29.56 -8.13
N HIS A 64 -5.19 30.55 -8.63
CA HIS A 64 -5.93 30.42 -9.88
C HIS A 64 -4.95 30.05 -11.02
N PRO A 65 -5.30 29.04 -11.85
CA PRO A 65 -4.43 28.65 -12.95
C PRO A 65 -4.41 29.73 -14.04
N GLU A 66 -3.22 30.20 -14.38
CA GLU A 66 -3.01 31.18 -15.44
C GLU A 66 -2.67 30.51 -16.77
N ARG A 67 -3.01 31.19 -17.88
CA ARG A 67 -2.68 30.70 -19.22
C ARG A 67 -1.17 30.75 -19.44
N ARG A 68 -0.59 29.59 -19.76
CA ARG A 68 0.84 29.46 -20.07
C ARG A 68 1.17 29.94 -21.49
N GLY A 69 2.31 30.61 -21.64
CA GLY A 69 2.87 31.05 -22.92
C GLY A 69 3.26 29.88 -23.84
N LEU A 70 3.71 30.18 -25.07
CA LEU A 70 4.15 29.14 -26.00
C LEU A 70 5.43 28.43 -25.50
N ASP A 71 6.38 29.19 -24.99
CA ASP A 71 7.68 28.68 -24.53
C ASP A 71 7.53 27.77 -23.29
N ASP A 72 6.82 28.24 -22.27
CA ASP A 72 6.51 27.44 -21.06
C ASP A 72 5.76 26.14 -21.40
N ARG A 73 4.82 26.19 -22.36
CA ARG A 73 4.16 24.97 -22.86
C ARG A 73 5.12 24.02 -23.57
N ALA A 74 6.08 24.54 -24.34
CA ALA A 74 7.09 23.73 -25.00
C ALA A 74 8.06 23.09 -23.99
N GLU A 75 8.42 23.80 -22.93
CA GLU A 75 9.25 23.27 -21.83
C GLU A 75 8.55 22.16 -21.07
N LEU A 76 7.30 22.36 -20.63
CA LEU A 76 6.53 21.32 -19.95
C LEU A 76 6.40 20.05 -20.78
N ARG A 77 6.15 20.19 -22.08
CA ARG A 77 6.05 19.05 -22.99
C ARG A 77 7.36 18.28 -23.08
N ARG A 78 8.50 18.99 -23.08
CA ARG A 78 9.84 18.37 -23.01
C ARG A 78 10.04 17.66 -21.67
N ALA A 79 9.66 18.27 -20.56
CA ALA A 79 9.81 17.69 -19.21
C ALA A 79 8.93 16.45 -18.98
N ALA A 80 7.80 16.35 -19.67
CA ALA A 80 6.88 15.20 -19.59
C ALA A 80 7.27 14.03 -20.53
N ALA A 81 8.39 14.13 -21.26
CA ALA A 81 8.89 13.02 -22.06
C ALA A 81 9.38 11.88 -21.13
N PRO A 82 9.05 10.61 -21.44
CA PRO A 82 9.43 9.45 -20.63
C PRO A 82 10.93 9.16 -20.65
#